data_AF-A0AAW1TVC8-F1
#
_entry.id   AF-A0AAW1TVC8-F1
#
_cell.length_a   1.000
_cell.length_b   1.000
_cell.length_c   1.000
_cell.angle_alpha   90.00
_cell.angle_beta   90.00
_cell.angle_gamma   90.00
#
_symmetry.space_group_name_H-M   'P 1'
#
loop_
_entity.id
_entity.type
_entity.pdbx_description
1 polymer ?
#
loop_
_entity_poly.entity_id
_entity_poly.type
_entity_poly.pdbx_seq_one_letter_code
_entity_poly.pdbx_strand_id
1 'polypeptide(L)'
;MYQDLCPLVELRVNKTKQSLYRRPYIKHPEISCIKYQLDALYVVSRHIPEILPYYKKTKEVYDMTLTNLRQKYYEDRMKHSTNTSKATWNIIKTLTGQHLKEQRIPSGDSEQIVNKPKSYFLNMMSNSIVETN
;
A
#
# COMPACT_ATOMS: atom_id res chain seq x y z
N MET A 1 10.05 5.75 21.57
CA MET A 1 8.89 6.20 22.38
C MET A 1 7.59 6.05 21.58
N TYR A 2 7.14 4.83 21.28
CA TYR A 2 5.83 4.58 20.62
C TYR A 2 5.04 3.44 21.29
N GLN A 3 5.49 2.96 22.45
CA GLN A 3 4.92 1.77 23.11
C GLN A 3 3.66 2.07 23.95
N ASP A 4 3.39 3.34 24.29
CA ASP A 4 2.40 3.66 25.34
C ASP A 4 1.02 4.11 24.82
N LEU A 5 0.77 4.11 23.50
CA LEU A 5 -0.45 4.70 22.92
C LEU A 5 -1.37 3.73 22.17
N CYS A 6 -1.07 2.44 22.12
CA CYS A 6 -1.90 1.49 21.39
C CYS A 6 -2.37 0.36 22.34
N PRO A 7 -3.65 0.35 22.79
CA PRO A 7 -4.18 -0.79 23.53
C PRO A 7 -4.08 -2.03 22.64
N LEU A 8 -3.53 -3.11 23.18
CA LEU A 8 -3.41 -4.41 22.52
C LEU A 8 -4.80 -5.00 22.28
N VAL A 9 -5.46 -4.57 21.21
CA VAL A 9 -6.72 -5.17 20.76
C VAL A 9 -6.39 -6.48 20.06
N GLU A 10 -6.67 -7.61 20.71
CA GLU A 10 -6.70 -8.91 20.05
C GLU A 10 -7.77 -8.92 18.97
N LEU A 11 -7.34 -8.79 17.72
CA LEU A 11 -8.22 -8.88 16.55
C LEU A 11 -8.75 -10.32 16.44
N ARG A 12 -10.00 -10.56 16.82
CA ARG A 12 -10.74 -11.76 16.39
C ARG A 12 -10.85 -11.76 14.88
N VAL A 13 -10.04 -12.59 14.22
CA VAL A 13 -10.01 -12.71 12.77
C VAL A 13 -11.21 -13.56 12.31
N ASN A 14 -12.30 -12.90 11.89
CA ASN A 14 -13.37 -13.56 11.15
C ASN A 14 -12.86 -14.01 9.77
N LYS A 15 -12.95 -15.32 9.49
CA LYS A 15 -12.39 -16.01 8.30
C LYS A 15 -13.14 -15.74 6.98
N THR A 16 -13.92 -14.67 6.87
CA THR A 16 -14.72 -14.36 5.68
C THR A 16 -14.23 -13.06 5.03
N LYS A 17 -13.15 -13.18 4.23
CA LYS A 17 -12.77 -12.35 3.06
C LYS A 17 -11.29 -12.62 2.71
N GLN A 18 -11.06 -13.49 1.72
CA GLN A 18 -9.73 -13.82 1.17
C GLN A 18 -8.97 -12.63 0.56
N SER A 19 -9.56 -11.43 0.44
CA SER A 19 -8.90 -10.25 -0.14
C SER A 19 -7.93 -9.53 0.80
N LEU A 20 -8.19 -9.54 2.12
CA LEU A 20 -7.31 -8.90 3.12
C LEU A 20 -6.04 -9.72 3.41
N TYR A 21 -6.00 -10.99 2.99
CA TYR A 21 -4.83 -11.86 3.16
C TYR A 21 -3.72 -11.64 2.12
N ARG A 22 -3.93 -10.81 1.08
CA ARG A 22 -2.93 -10.64 0.01
C ARG A 22 -1.90 -9.52 0.22
N ARG A 23 -2.03 -8.69 1.27
CA ARG A 23 -1.19 -7.49 1.44
C ARG A 23 -0.56 -7.44 2.84
N PRO A 24 0.57 -8.14 3.05
CA PRO A 24 1.18 -8.29 4.39
C PRO A 24 1.60 -6.95 5.01
N TYR A 25 1.95 -5.94 4.21
CA TYR A 25 2.30 -4.60 4.68
C TYR A 25 1.14 -3.84 5.34
N ILE A 26 -0.13 -4.25 5.14
CA ILE A 26 -1.28 -3.63 5.83
C ILE A 26 -1.36 -4.08 7.30
N LYS A 27 -0.84 -5.26 7.63
CA LYS A 27 -0.82 -5.78 9.01
C LYS A 27 0.33 -5.22 9.85
N HIS A 28 1.07 -4.23 9.33
CA HIS A 28 2.16 -3.61 10.07
C HIS A 28 1.59 -2.91 11.33
N PRO A 29 2.23 -3.03 12.51
CA PRO A 29 1.73 -2.42 13.74
C PRO A 29 1.51 -0.91 13.62
N GLU A 30 2.42 -0.23 12.90
CA GLU A 30 2.35 1.22 12.65
C GLU A 30 1.10 1.62 11.87
N ILE A 31 0.74 0.88 10.81
CA ILE A 31 -0.49 1.09 10.04
C ILE A 31 -1.72 0.87 10.90
N SER A 32 -1.69 -0.16 11.74
CA SER A 32 -2.80 -0.49 12.63
C SER A 32 -3.06 0.64 13.64
N CYS A 33 -1.98 1.21 14.21
CA CYS A 33 -2.09 2.29 15.19
C CYS A 33 -2.62 3.59 14.54
N ILE A 34 -2.09 3.97 13.37
CA ILE A 34 -2.57 5.16 12.64
C ILE A 34 -4.03 4.95 12.18
N LYS A 35 -4.40 3.73 11.76
CA LYS A 35 -5.78 3.41 11.36
C LYS A 35 -6.77 3.59 12.51
N TYR A 36 -6.40 3.16 13.71
CA TYR A 36 -7.20 3.36 14.91
C TYR A 36 -7.42 4.85 15.21
N GLN A 37 -6.35 5.65 15.14
CA GLN A 37 -6.42 7.10 15.31
C GLN A 37 -7.32 7.76 14.26
N LEU A 38 -7.23 7.31 13.00
CA LEU A 38 -8.09 7.77 11.92
C LEU A 38 -9.56 7.48 12.17
N ASP A 39 -9.89 6.27 12.64
CA ASP A 39 -11.28 5.88 12.91
C ASP A 39 -11.87 6.72 14.04
N ALA A 40 -11.10 6.96 15.10
CA ALA A 40 -11.51 7.86 16.18
C ALA A 40 -11.73 9.30 15.69
N LEU A 41 -10.76 9.86 14.95
CA LEU A 41 -10.86 11.22 14.41
C LEU A 41 -12.02 11.35 13.41
N TYR A 42 -12.29 10.32 12.61
CA TYR A 42 -13.40 10.32 11.68
C TYR A 42 -14.74 10.44 12.41
N VAL A 43 -14.98 9.61 13.43
CA VAL A 43 -16.20 9.68 14.25
C VAL A 43 -16.35 11.04 14.91
N VAL A 44 -15.29 11.55 15.55
CA VAL A 44 -15.33 12.84 16.25
C VAL A 44 -15.56 14.00 15.28
N SER A 45 -14.95 13.96 14.08
CA SER A 45 -15.11 15.02 13.07
C SER A 45 -16.55 15.21 12.58
N ARG A 46 -17.41 14.19 12.73
CA ARG A 46 -18.84 14.30 12.39
C ARG A 46 -19.64 15.16 13.38
N HIS A 47 -19.12 15.32 14.60
CA HIS A 47 -19.74 16.07 15.67
C HIS A 47 -19.02 17.40 15.94
N ILE A 48 -17.70 17.46 15.68
CA ILE A 48 -16.85 18.62 15.92
C ILE A 48 -16.09 18.93 14.62
N PRO A 49 -16.61 19.82 13.75
CA PRO A 49 -16.02 20.14 12.45
C PRO A 49 -14.57 20.65 12.52
N GLU A 50 -14.18 21.29 13.63
CA GLU A 50 -12.83 21.81 13.90
C GLU A 50 -11.78 20.70 13.94
N ILE A 51 -12.18 19.44 14.11
CA ILE A 51 -11.29 18.26 14.14
C ILE A 51 -11.01 17.72 12.74
N LEU A 52 -11.79 18.11 11.73
CA LEU A 52 -11.61 17.65 10.34
C LEU A 52 -10.18 17.88 9.78
N PRO A 53 -9.49 19.00 10.05
CA PRO A 53 -8.10 19.19 9.62
C PRO A 53 -7.14 18.14 10.21
N TYR A 54 -7.34 17.74 11.47
CA TYR A 54 -6.53 16.70 12.12
C TYR A 54 -6.77 15.32 11.51
N TYR A 55 -8.03 15.00 11.17
CA TYR A 55 -8.35 13.80 10.40
C TYR A 55 -7.62 13.79 9.06
N LYS A 56 -7.72 14.89 8.28
CA LYS A 56 -7.06 14.99 6.96
C LYS A 56 -5.55 14.81 7.06
N LYS A 57 -4.90 15.50 8.00
CA LYS A 57 -3.45 15.38 8.23
C LYS A 57 -3.05 13.96 8.65
N THR A 58 -3.83 13.32 9.52
CA THR A 58 -3.58 11.93 9.93
C THR A 58 -3.78 10.95 8.76
N LYS A 59 -4.70 11.26 7.86
CA LYS A 59 -4.93 10.47 6.64
C LYS A 59 -3.75 10.56 5.68
N GLU A 60 -3.18 11.75 5.50
CA GLU A 60 -1.96 11.92 4.70
C GLU A 60 -0.80 11.10 5.28
N VAL A 61 -0.61 11.12 6.60
CA VAL A 61 0.40 10.29 7.28
C VAL A 61 0.14 8.81 7.04
N TYR A 62 -1.11 8.35 7.19
CA TYR A 62 -1.48 6.96 6.90
C TYR A 62 -1.15 6.55 5.47
N ASP A 63 -1.56 7.35 4.48
CA ASP A 63 -1.36 7.06 3.06
C ASP A 63 0.14 7.03 2.70
N MET A 64 0.92 7.96 3.26
CA MET A 64 2.38 7.98 3.11
C MET A 64 3.04 6.75 3.73
N THR A 65 2.70 6.42 4.98
CA THR A 65 3.25 5.24 5.67
C THR A 65 2.89 3.94 4.94
N LEU A 66 1.66 3.85 4.44
CA LEU A 66 1.20 2.69 3.67
C LEU A 66 2.00 2.53 2.37
N THR A 67 2.27 3.64 1.69
CA THR A 67 3.07 3.66 0.45
C THR A 67 4.51 3.23 0.73
N ASN A 68 5.13 3.77 1.77
CA ASN A 68 6.50 3.43 2.16
C ASN A 68 6.64 1.95 2.54
N LEU A 69 5.71 1.41 3.33
CA LEU A 69 5.73 -0.01 3.71
C LEU A 69 5.47 -0.92 2.52
N ARG A 70 4.57 -0.54 1.61
CA ARG A 70 4.33 -1.26 0.36
C ARG A 70 5.58 -1.31 -0.50
N GLN A 71 6.26 -0.18 -0.66
CA GLN A 71 7.51 -0.08 -1.42
C GLN A 71 8.59 -0.96 -0.80
N LYS A 72 8.85 -0.81 0.51
CA LYS A 72 9.83 -1.61 1.24
C LYS A 72 9.58 -3.11 1.09
N TYR A 73 8.32 -3.54 1.24
CA TYR A 73 7.94 -4.94 1.05
C TYR A 73 8.30 -5.48 -0.34
N TYR A 74 8.02 -4.71 -1.39
CA TYR A 74 8.33 -5.15 -2.76
C TYR A 74 9.82 -5.04 -3.10
N GLU A 75 10.52 -4.04 -2.57
CA GLU A 75 11.98 -3.94 -2.69
C GLU A 75 12.67 -5.13 -2.05
N ASP A 76 12.27 -5.51 -0.83
CA ASP A 76 12.83 -6.67 -0.14
C ASP A 76 12.51 -7.96 -0.91
N ARG A 77 11.29 -8.09 -1.43
CA ARG A 77 10.91 -9.24 -2.26
C ARG A 77 11.75 -9.34 -3.54
N MET A 78 12.09 -8.21 -4.16
CA MET A 78 12.94 -8.17 -5.35
C MET A 78 14.40 -8.49 -5.03
N LYS A 79 14.93 -7.98 -3.91
CA LYS A 79 16.32 -8.25 -3.46
C LYS A 79 16.55 -9.73 -3.17
N HIS A 80 15.57 -10.41 -2.58
CA HIS A 80 15.70 -11.80 -2.15
C HIS A 80 15.17 -12.81 -3.20
N SER A 81 14.70 -12.35 -4.36
CA SER A 81 14.21 -13.26 -5.40
C SER A 81 15.36 -13.78 -6.26
N THR A 82 15.46 -15.09 -6.39
CA THR A 82 16.38 -15.74 -7.34
C THR A 82 15.96 -15.56 -8.80
N ASN A 83 14.68 -15.24 -9.04
CA ASN A 83 14.14 -14.94 -10.36
C ASN A 83 13.44 -13.58 -10.32
N THR A 84 14.17 -12.54 -10.70
CA THR A 84 13.70 -11.15 -10.66
C THR A 84 12.53 -10.91 -11.61
N SER A 85 12.58 -11.47 -12.82
CA SER A 85 11.49 -11.38 -13.81
C SER A 85 10.16 -11.94 -13.27
N LYS A 86 10.18 -13.13 -12.65
CA LYS A 86 8.98 -13.74 -12.05
C LYS A 86 8.47 -12.95 -10.86
N ALA A 87 9.37 -12.41 -10.03
CA ALA A 87 8.99 -11.55 -8.92
C ALA A 87 8.32 -10.26 -9.42
N THR A 88 8.89 -9.58 -10.40
CA THR A 88 8.32 -8.39 -11.04
C THR A 88 6.91 -8.66 -11.56
N TRP A 89 6.72 -9.72 -12.35
CA TRP A 89 5.38 -10.06 -12.88
C TRP A 89 4.37 -10.39 -11.78
N ASN A 90 4.79 -11.04 -10.70
CA ASN A 90 3.91 -11.29 -9.55
C ASN A 90 3.52 -9.99 -8.83
N ILE A 91 4.45 -9.04 -8.72
CA ILE A 91 4.18 -7.72 -8.13
C ILE A 91 3.18 -6.96 -9.00
N ILE A 92 3.42 -6.90 -10.32
CA ILE A 92 2.50 -6.26 -11.28
C ILE A 92 1.09 -6.85 -11.15
N LYS A 93 0.94 -8.18 -11.19
CA LYS A 93 -0.36 -8.84 -11.00
C LYS A 93 -1.04 -8.48 -9.68
N THR A 94 -0.25 -8.33 -8.61
CA THR A 94 -0.78 -7.99 -7.28
C THR A 94 -1.26 -6.53 -7.22
N LEU A 95 -0.60 -5.63 -7.94
CA LEU A 95 -0.93 -4.21 -7.99
C LEU A 95 -2.10 -3.92 -8.92
N THR A 96 -2.13 -4.50 -10.12
CA THR A 96 -3.18 -4.26 -11.12
C THR A 96 -4.50 -4.98 -10.79
N GLY A 97 -4.49 -5.91 -9.82
CA GLY A 97 -5.66 -6.71 -9.47
C GLY A 97 -6.14 -7.64 -10.58
N GLN A 98 -5.39 -7.73 -11.69
CA GLN A 98 -5.76 -8.54 -12.84
C GLN A 98 -5.51 -10.02 -12.54
N HIS A 99 -6.61 -10.79 -12.45
CA HIS A 99 -6.58 -12.16 -12.96
C HIS A 99 -6.37 -12.05 -14.48
N LEU A 100 -5.13 -12.26 -14.94
CA LEU A 100 -4.75 -12.20 -16.35
C LEU A 100 -5.73 -13.01 -17.21
N LYS A 101 -6.65 -12.31 -17.86
CA LYS A 101 -7.29 -12.78 -19.10
C LYS A 101 -6.75 -12.05 -20.33
N GLU A 102 -6.09 -10.91 -20.16
CA GLU A 102 -5.52 -10.14 -21.27
C GLU A 102 -4.11 -9.66 -20.92
N GLN A 103 -3.13 -10.07 -21.73
CA GLN A 103 -1.78 -9.55 -21.68
C GLN A 103 -1.81 -8.12 -22.21
N ARG A 104 -1.69 -7.12 -21.31
CA ARG A 104 -1.36 -5.76 -21.73
C ARG A 104 0.15 -5.64 -21.83
N ILE A 105 0.61 -5.36 -23.05
CA ILE A 105 1.98 -4.93 -23.32
C ILE A 105 2.18 -3.58 -22.62
N PRO A 106 3.24 -3.38 -21.82
CA PRO A 106 3.51 -2.09 -21.20
C PRO A 106 3.63 -1.01 -22.28
N SER A 107 2.79 0.02 -22.21
CA SER A 107 2.92 1.18 -23.08
C SER A 107 4.02 2.09 -22.53
N GLY A 108 5.09 2.28 -23.30
CA GLY A 108 6.22 3.12 -22.92
C GLY A 108 7.37 2.99 -23.91
N ASP A 109 8.33 3.90 -23.79
CA ASP A 109 9.54 3.89 -24.61
C ASP A 109 10.38 2.63 -24.34
N SER A 110 10.57 1.81 -25.36
CA SER A 110 11.18 0.48 -25.26
C SER A 110 12.62 0.55 -24.75
N GLU A 111 13.34 1.62 -25.04
CA GLU A 111 14.70 1.83 -24.54
C GLU A 111 14.75 2.01 -23.02
N GLN A 112 13.76 2.69 -22.43
CA GLN A 112 13.74 2.89 -20.98
C GLN A 112 13.39 1.59 -20.23
N ILE A 113 12.52 0.76 -20.81
CA ILE A 113 12.13 -0.54 -20.26
C ILE A 113 13.31 -1.50 -20.26
N VAL A 114 14.11 -1.51 -21.34
CA VAL A 114 15.26 -2.42 -21.49
C VAL A 114 16.47 -1.94 -20.69
N ASN A 115 16.81 -0.65 -20.76
CA ASN A 115 18.07 -0.14 -20.20
C ASN A 115 17.96 0.23 -18.72
N LYS A 116 16.77 0.63 -18.25
CA LYS A 116 16.54 1.01 -16.84
C LYS A 116 15.19 0.50 -16.33
N PRO A 117 14.96 -0.84 -16.37
CA PRO A 117 13.67 -1.43 -15.96
C PRO A 117 13.29 -1.03 -14.54
N LYS A 118 14.27 -0.98 -13.62
CA LYS A 118 14.05 -0.65 -12.22
C LYS A 118 13.44 0.75 -12.02
N SER A 119 13.94 1.78 -12.71
CA SER A 119 13.39 3.14 -12.58
C SER A 119 12.07 3.31 -13.30
N TYR A 120 11.89 2.66 -14.46
CA TYR A 120 10.62 2.69 -15.19
C TYR A 120 9.46 2.13 -14.34
N PHE A 121 9.67 0.95 -13.75
CA PHE A 121 8.64 0.33 -12.90
C PHE A 121 8.41 1.09 -11.59
N LEU A 122 9.45 1.66 -10.97
CA LEU A 122 9.29 2.50 -9.78
C LEU A 122 8.46 3.75 -10.08
N ASN A 123 8.71 4.42 -11.21
CA ASN A 123 7.94 5.61 -11.61
C ASN A 123 6.49 5.28 -11.98
N MET A 124 6.25 4.16 -12.66
CA MET A 124 4.88 3.69 -12.96
C MET A 124 4.08 3.37 -11.67
N MET A 125 4.75 2.84 -10.64
CA MET A 125 4.16 2.58 -9.32
C MET A 125 3.81 3.85 -8.54
N SER A 126 4.45 4.99 -8.86
CA SER A 126 4.16 6.30 -8.26
C SER A 126 2.98 7.02 -8.94
N ASN A 127 2.83 6.90 -10.26
CA ASN A 127 1.83 7.64 -11.03
C ASN A 127 0.42 7.01 -11.01
N SER A 128 0.30 5.72 -10.69
CA SER A 128 -0.98 4.99 -10.65
C SER A 128 -1.90 5.37 -9.46
N ILE A 129 -1.58 6.44 -8.73
CA ILE A 129 -2.37 6.99 -7.62
C ILE A 129 -3.24 8.19 -8.07
N VAL A 130 -2.99 8.80 -9.24
CA VAL A 130 -3.66 10.05 -9.66
C VAL A 130 -4.94 9.84 -10.49
N GLU A 131 -5.14 8.67 -11.12
CA GLU A 131 -6.26 8.43 -12.04
C GLU A 131 -7.42 7.61 -11.45
N THR A 132 -7.81 7.93 -10.21
CA THR A 132 -9.14 7.54 -9.71
C THR A 132 -9.84 8.77 -9.14
N ASN A 133 -10.32 9.63 -10.04
CA ASN A 133 -11.42 10.58 -9.82
C ASN A 133 -12.50 10.28 -10.85
#